data_AF-A0A0K9Q4F3-F1
#
_entry.id   AF-A0A0K9Q4F3-F1
#
_cell.length_a   1.000
_cell.length_b   1.000
_cell.length_c   1.000
_cell.angle_alpha   90.00
_cell.angle_beta   90.00
_cell.angle_gamma   90.00
#
_symmetry.space_group_name_H-M   'P 1'
#
loop_
_entity.id
_entity.type
_entity.pdbx_description
1 polymer ?
#
loop_
_entity_poly.entity_id
_entity_poly.type
_entity_poly.pdbx_seq_one_letter_code
_entity_poly.pdbx_strand_id
1 'polypeptide(L)'
;MSESEIRAITVPPQKPLSSNDSADYLNRKMKESKDFVFGSSSSFKETFCSSFQKSQELLPVIKSQYLIYEDVVLKAVKDGLATARDNPTMTTGVALTSGILIMRGPRRFLFRKTFGRFQSEEAILVKAEKSLTELDQSVQLTKNETKKLIERAGYAQNALLGAQSRLRGCAKQIQGLSNDLYKSESKVADFMDDLRQLSGRDALKLRVEVASMLADMKEQRKYLDKRITRISELGISV
;
A
#
# COMPACT_ATOMS: atom_id res chain seq x y z
N MET A 1 56.84 -13.81 19.21
CA MET A 1 56.68 -13.69 17.74
C MET A 1 55.20 -13.44 17.50
N SER A 2 54.76 -12.18 17.61
CA SER A 2 54.69 -11.15 16.54
C SER A 2 53.40 -11.30 15.76
N GLU A 3 52.36 -10.50 16.02
CA GLU A 3 52.10 -9.14 15.46
C GLU A 3 51.87 -9.12 13.94
N SER A 4 50.88 -8.29 13.57
CA SER A 4 50.48 -7.82 12.24
C SER A 4 49.48 -8.68 11.43
N GLU A 5 48.19 -8.32 11.52
CA GLU A 5 47.41 -7.76 10.40
C GLU A 5 45.95 -7.49 10.82
N ILE A 6 45.75 -6.39 11.54
CA ILE A 6 44.44 -5.71 11.57
C ILE A 6 44.67 -4.37 10.87
N ARG A 7 44.37 -4.32 9.57
CA ARG A 7 44.27 -3.05 8.84
C ARG A 7 42.85 -2.52 8.96
N ALA A 8 42.76 -1.40 9.65
CA ALA A 8 41.60 -0.56 9.83
C ALA A 8 40.92 -0.20 8.50
N ILE A 9 39.62 -0.43 8.42
CA ILE A 9 38.73 0.31 7.52
C ILE A 9 38.16 1.46 8.32
N THR A 10 38.83 2.60 8.21
CA THR A 10 38.37 3.92 8.61
C THR A 10 37.10 4.26 7.81
N VAL A 11 35.96 4.22 8.50
CA VAL A 11 34.71 4.83 8.01
C VAL A 11 34.87 6.35 8.14
N PRO A 12 34.77 7.13 7.05
CA PRO A 12 34.88 8.59 7.13
C PRO A 12 33.68 9.18 7.88
N PRO A 13 33.85 10.32 8.59
CA PRO A 13 32.80 10.91 9.41
C PRO A 13 31.67 11.45 8.53
N GLN A 14 30.44 10.99 8.78
CA GLN A 14 29.23 11.57 8.21
C GLN A 14 29.04 12.98 8.77
N LYS A 15 29.35 13.98 7.95
CA LYS A 15 29.04 15.39 8.19
C LYS A 15 27.54 15.63 7.95
N PRO A 16 26.82 16.37 8.81
CA PRO A 16 25.39 16.60 8.63
C PRO A 16 25.12 17.36 7.31
N LEU A 17 24.23 16.80 6.49
CA LEU A 17 23.86 17.31 5.18
C LEU A 17 23.07 18.62 5.34
N SER A 18 23.62 19.72 4.84
CA SER A 18 22.99 21.05 4.84
C SER A 18 21.83 21.07 3.83
N SER A 19 20.67 21.57 4.25
CA SER A 19 19.42 21.60 3.48
C SER A 19 19.49 22.37 2.16
N ASN A 20 20.50 23.22 1.98
CA ASN A 20 20.58 24.12 0.83
C ASN A 20 21.16 23.44 -0.42
N ASP A 21 22.10 22.50 -0.28
CA ASP A 21 22.75 21.82 -1.42
C ASP A 21 21.80 20.86 -2.17
N SER A 22 20.77 20.37 -1.47
CA SER A 22 19.75 19.48 -2.04
C SER A 22 18.78 20.24 -2.96
N ALA A 23 18.49 21.51 -2.65
CA ALA A 23 17.57 22.33 -3.43
C ALA A 23 18.19 22.72 -4.79
N ASP A 24 19.48 23.01 -4.81
CA ASP A 24 20.19 23.39 -6.04
C ASP A 24 20.36 22.21 -7.00
N TYR A 25 20.59 21.00 -6.47
CA TYR A 25 20.62 19.78 -7.27
C TYR A 25 19.27 19.49 -7.94
N LEU A 26 18.17 19.66 -7.22
CA LEU A 26 16.82 19.44 -7.75
C LEU A 26 16.45 20.48 -8.82
N ASN A 27 16.81 21.75 -8.60
CA ASN A 27 16.56 22.81 -9.58
C ASN A 27 17.34 22.59 -10.88
N ARG A 28 18.60 22.15 -10.80
CA ARG A 28 19.41 21.83 -11.99
C ARG A 28 18.81 20.67 -12.79
N LYS A 29 18.34 19.62 -12.08
CA LYS A 29 17.71 18.46 -12.72
C LYS A 29 16.35 18.78 -13.34
N MET A 30 15.58 19.68 -12.72
CA MET A 30 14.33 20.17 -13.30
C MET A 30 14.56 21.01 -14.57
N LYS A 31 15.65 21.79 -14.62
CA LYS A 31 15.98 22.61 -15.79
C LYS A 31 16.38 21.74 -16.99
N GLU A 32 17.24 20.74 -16.77
CA GLU A 32 17.56 19.73 -17.80
C GLU A 32 16.30 18.97 -18.26
N SER A 33 15.41 18.63 -17.33
CA SER A 33 14.16 17.95 -17.68
C SER A 33 13.20 18.82 -18.50
N LYS A 34 13.19 20.15 -18.31
CA LYS A 34 12.36 21.07 -19.10
C LYS A 34 12.88 21.21 -20.53
N ASP A 35 14.20 21.34 -20.70
CA ASP A 35 14.82 21.51 -22.01
C ASP A 35 14.72 20.22 -22.85
N PHE A 36 14.77 19.05 -22.21
CA PHE A 36 14.51 17.75 -22.85
C PHE A 36 13.06 17.57 -23.32
N VAL A 37 12.08 18.07 -22.55
CA VAL A 37 10.65 17.94 -22.89
C VAL A 37 10.23 18.89 -24.01
N PHE A 38 10.83 20.09 -24.11
CA PHE A 38 10.51 21.03 -25.19
C PHE A 38 11.05 20.57 -26.55
N GLY A 39 12.29 20.05 -26.61
CA GLY A 39 12.90 19.54 -27.86
C GLY A 39 12.35 18.21 -28.38
N SER A 40 11.80 17.37 -27.50
CA SER A 40 11.19 16.07 -27.89
C SER A 40 9.79 16.24 -28.51
N SER A 41 9.12 17.36 -28.21
CA SER A 41 7.76 17.63 -28.71
C SER A 41 7.70 18.07 -30.18
N SER A 42 8.76 18.71 -30.69
CA SER A 42 8.87 19.09 -32.12
C SER A 42 9.30 17.92 -33.01
N SER A 43 10.26 17.11 -32.56
CA SER A 43 10.74 15.94 -33.31
C SER A 43 9.69 14.82 -33.41
N PHE A 44 8.89 14.61 -32.37
CA PHE A 44 7.80 13.63 -32.40
C PHE A 44 6.70 14.03 -33.38
N LYS A 45 6.38 15.33 -33.51
CA LYS A 45 5.40 15.84 -34.48
C LYS A 45 5.86 15.68 -35.93
N GLU A 46 7.13 15.95 -36.22
CA GLU A 46 7.70 15.76 -37.57
C GLU A 46 7.77 14.27 -37.95
N THR A 47 8.11 13.41 -36.99
CA THR A 47 8.15 11.94 -37.19
C THR A 47 6.74 11.35 -37.37
N PHE A 48 5.72 11.90 -36.68
CA PHE A 48 4.33 11.49 -36.86
C PHE A 48 3.73 11.97 -38.19
N CYS A 49 3.98 13.22 -38.60
CA CYS A 49 3.45 13.75 -39.86
C CYS A 49 3.98 12.99 -41.08
N SER A 50 5.28 12.67 -41.11
CA SER A 50 5.88 11.88 -42.19
C SER A 50 5.38 10.42 -42.21
N SER A 51 5.08 9.84 -41.04
CA SER A 51 4.51 8.49 -40.93
C SER A 51 3.03 8.42 -41.32
N PHE A 52 2.25 9.46 -41.00
CA PHE A 52 0.84 9.58 -41.39
C PHE A 52 0.67 9.86 -42.89
N GLN A 53 1.59 10.63 -43.48
CA GLN A 53 1.59 10.87 -44.93
C GLN A 53 1.93 9.60 -45.72
N LYS A 54 2.89 8.79 -45.23
CA LYS A 54 3.19 7.47 -45.80
C LYS A 54 2.01 6.49 -45.68
N SER A 55 1.25 6.51 -44.58
CA SER A 55 0.06 5.66 -44.48
C SER A 55 -1.06 6.12 -45.42
N GLN A 56 -1.19 7.43 -45.64
CA GLN A 56 -2.17 8.00 -46.58
C GLN A 56 -1.88 7.63 -48.04
N GLU A 57 -0.60 7.51 -48.42
CA GLU A 57 -0.19 7.01 -49.74
C GLU A 57 -0.37 5.48 -49.91
N LEU A 58 -0.29 4.70 -48.83
CA LEU A 58 -0.49 3.25 -48.87
C LEU A 58 -1.96 2.83 -48.92
N LEU A 59 -2.88 3.66 -48.42
CA LEU A 59 -4.32 3.40 -48.46
C LEU A 59 -4.88 3.14 -49.87
N PRO A 60 -4.60 3.93 -50.93
CA PRO A 60 -5.10 3.64 -52.27
C PRO A 60 -4.49 2.37 -52.86
N VAL A 61 -3.25 2.02 -52.51
CA VAL A 61 -2.58 0.78 -52.95
C VAL A 61 -3.19 -0.45 -52.27
N ILE A 62 -3.44 -0.38 -50.96
CA ILE A 62 -4.11 -1.45 -50.22
C ILE A 62 -5.55 -1.59 -50.71
N LYS A 63 -6.23 -0.48 -51.01
CA LYS A 63 -7.59 -0.52 -51.53
C LYS A 63 -7.66 -1.15 -52.93
N SER A 64 -6.74 -0.83 -53.83
CA SER A 64 -6.73 -1.44 -55.17
C SER A 64 -6.38 -2.93 -55.12
N GLN A 65 -5.40 -3.32 -54.29
CA GLN A 65 -5.07 -4.72 -54.06
C GLN A 65 -6.23 -5.48 -53.40
N TYR A 66 -6.90 -4.86 -52.42
CA TYR A 66 -8.07 -5.44 -51.77
C TYR A 66 -9.22 -5.64 -52.75
N LEU A 67 -9.51 -4.67 -53.62
CA LEU A 67 -10.57 -4.77 -54.63
C LEU A 67 -10.30 -5.90 -55.63
N ILE A 68 -9.04 -6.11 -56.04
CA ILE A 68 -8.68 -7.24 -56.93
C ILE A 68 -8.93 -8.58 -56.24
N TYR A 69 -8.55 -8.71 -54.97
CA TYR A 69 -8.81 -9.93 -54.21
C TYR A 69 -10.31 -10.12 -53.92
N GLU A 70 -11.03 -9.04 -53.63
CA GLU A 70 -12.47 -9.05 -53.40
C GLU A 70 -13.20 -9.51 -54.67
N ASP A 71 -12.86 -8.98 -55.83
CA ASP A 71 -13.47 -9.38 -57.10
C ASP A 71 -13.18 -10.85 -57.45
N VAL A 72 -11.97 -11.35 -57.19
CA VAL A 72 -11.64 -12.77 -57.39
C VAL A 72 -12.43 -13.67 -56.45
N VAL A 73 -12.55 -13.30 -55.17
CA VAL A 73 -13.31 -14.06 -54.18
C VAL A 73 -14.80 -14.01 -54.49
N LEU A 74 -15.35 -12.84 -54.81
CA LEU A 74 -16.76 -12.68 -55.15
C LEU A 74 -17.09 -13.42 -56.45
N LYS A 75 -16.21 -13.40 -57.44
CA LYS A 75 -16.36 -14.19 -58.65
C LYS A 75 -16.30 -15.68 -58.36
N ALA A 76 -15.34 -16.15 -57.56
CA ALA A 76 -15.26 -17.55 -57.16
C ALA A 76 -16.47 -18.02 -56.34
N VAL A 77 -17.02 -17.16 -55.48
CA VAL A 77 -18.25 -17.44 -54.72
C VAL A 77 -19.46 -17.46 -55.64
N LYS A 78 -19.56 -16.53 -56.61
CA LYS A 78 -20.66 -16.48 -57.58
C LYS A 78 -20.62 -17.68 -58.54
N ASP A 79 -19.44 -18.06 -59.01
CA ASP A 79 -19.22 -19.23 -59.86
C ASP A 79 -19.46 -20.52 -59.06
N GLY A 80 -19.04 -20.57 -57.79
CA GLY A 80 -19.36 -21.65 -56.86
C GLY A 80 -20.86 -21.75 -56.54
N LEU A 81 -21.57 -20.62 -56.47
CA LEU A 81 -23.02 -20.56 -56.27
C LEU A 81 -23.80 -20.96 -57.54
N ALA A 82 -23.29 -20.60 -58.72
CA ALA A 82 -23.82 -21.09 -60.00
C ALA A 82 -23.63 -22.61 -60.10
N THR A 83 -22.45 -23.12 -59.79
CA THR A 83 -22.14 -24.57 -59.74
C THR A 83 -22.98 -25.31 -58.68
N ALA A 84 -23.29 -24.62 -57.57
CA ALA A 84 -24.15 -25.15 -56.52
C ALA A 84 -25.62 -25.27 -56.90
N ARG A 85 -26.10 -24.39 -57.79
CA ARG A 85 -27.45 -24.46 -58.35
C ARG A 85 -27.63 -25.72 -59.18
N ASP A 86 -26.56 -26.17 -59.84
CA ASP A 86 -26.55 -27.39 -60.66
C ASP A 86 -26.45 -28.68 -59.82
N ASN A 87 -25.89 -28.60 -58.59
CA ASN A 87 -25.74 -29.75 -57.68
C ASN A 87 -26.20 -29.41 -56.24
N PRO A 88 -27.51 -29.32 -55.99
CA PRO A 88 -28.06 -28.80 -54.73
C PRO A 88 -27.72 -29.67 -53.51
N THR A 89 -27.54 -30.98 -53.69
CA THR A 89 -27.27 -31.94 -52.59
C THR A 89 -25.84 -31.85 -52.06
N MET A 90 -24.85 -31.71 -52.94
CA MET A 90 -23.43 -31.61 -52.55
C MET A 90 -23.12 -30.25 -51.90
N THR A 91 -23.64 -29.15 -52.44
CA THR A 91 -23.36 -27.81 -51.90
C THR A 91 -23.97 -27.62 -50.52
N THR A 92 -25.16 -28.17 -50.26
CA THR A 92 -25.78 -28.07 -48.93
C THR A 92 -24.86 -28.68 -47.86
N GLY A 93 -24.19 -29.80 -48.15
CA GLY A 93 -23.22 -30.41 -47.22
C GLY A 93 -21.96 -29.55 -47.00
N VAL A 94 -21.39 -28.97 -48.06
CA VAL A 94 -20.19 -28.12 -47.98
C VAL A 94 -20.50 -26.78 -47.27
N ALA A 95 -21.67 -26.19 -47.53
CA ALA A 95 -22.12 -24.97 -46.88
C ALA A 95 -22.37 -25.17 -45.38
N LEU A 96 -22.97 -26.31 -44.99
CA LEU A 96 -23.19 -26.64 -43.59
C LEU A 96 -21.87 -26.87 -42.84
N THR A 97 -20.93 -27.63 -43.42
CA THR A 97 -19.64 -27.93 -42.78
C THR A 97 -18.75 -26.70 -42.65
N SER A 98 -18.64 -25.88 -43.69
CA SER A 98 -17.93 -24.59 -43.64
C SER A 98 -18.61 -23.60 -42.69
N GLY A 99 -19.95 -23.55 -42.66
CA GLY A 99 -20.71 -22.73 -41.73
C GLY A 99 -20.41 -23.06 -40.26
N ILE A 100 -20.33 -24.34 -39.92
CA ILE A 100 -19.98 -24.79 -38.56
C ILE A 100 -18.53 -24.39 -38.20
N LEU A 101 -17.61 -24.40 -39.16
CA LEU A 101 -16.21 -24.05 -38.92
C LEU A 101 -15.98 -22.54 -38.76
N ILE A 102 -16.75 -21.73 -39.50
CA ILE A 102 -16.68 -20.27 -39.49
C ILE A 102 -17.40 -19.68 -38.28
N MET A 103 -18.49 -20.33 -37.81
CA MET A 103 -19.23 -19.86 -36.63
C MET A 103 -18.39 -19.94 -35.33
N ARG A 104 -18.37 -18.82 -34.58
CA ARG A 104 -17.50 -18.61 -33.41
C ARG A 104 -17.79 -19.56 -32.24
N GLY A 105 -19.04 -19.97 -32.08
CA GLY A 105 -19.51 -20.89 -31.03
C GLY A 105 -19.05 -22.35 -31.23
N PRO A 106 -19.50 -23.03 -32.30
CA PRO A 106 -19.12 -24.41 -32.58
C PRO A 106 -17.60 -24.59 -32.75
N ARG A 107 -16.89 -23.61 -33.30
CA ARG A 107 -15.42 -23.60 -33.31
C ARG A 107 -14.84 -23.75 -31.90
N ARG A 108 -15.24 -22.90 -30.95
CA ARG A 108 -14.77 -22.96 -29.55
C ARG A 108 -15.18 -24.27 -28.86
N PHE A 109 -16.35 -24.80 -29.17
CA PHE A 109 -16.84 -26.07 -28.65
C PHE A 109 -16.00 -27.26 -29.15
N LEU A 110 -15.74 -27.32 -30.46
CA LEU A 110 -14.89 -28.33 -31.08
C LEU A 110 -13.48 -28.26 -30.50
N PHE A 111 -12.84 -27.09 -30.47
CA PHE A 111 -11.50 -26.93 -29.89
C PHE A 111 -11.42 -27.37 -28.42
N ARG A 112 -12.46 -27.09 -27.61
CA ARG A 112 -12.45 -27.47 -26.20
C ARG A 112 -12.72 -28.95 -25.95
N LYS A 113 -13.42 -29.63 -26.85
CA LYS A 113 -13.83 -31.05 -26.70
C LYS A 113 -12.97 -32.03 -27.49
N THR A 114 -12.37 -31.64 -28.61
CA THR A 114 -11.55 -32.51 -29.46
C THR A 114 -10.06 -32.33 -29.20
N PHE A 115 -9.53 -31.10 -29.20
CA PHE A 115 -8.10 -30.85 -28.96
C PHE A 115 -7.66 -31.13 -27.51
N GLY A 116 -8.57 -31.05 -26.54
CA GLY A 116 -8.29 -31.43 -25.15
C GLY A 116 -8.04 -32.93 -24.95
N ARG A 117 -8.54 -33.80 -25.85
CA ARG A 117 -8.35 -35.26 -25.80
C ARG A 117 -7.04 -35.74 -26.46
N PHE A 118 -6.37 -34.86 -27.20
CA PHE A 118 -5.07 -35.16 -27.84
C PHE A 118 -3.87 -34.76 -26.97
N GLN A 119 -4.09 -34.23 -25.76
CA GLN A 119 -3.00 -34.11 -24.78
C GLN A 119 -2.69 -35.52 -24.28
N SER A 120 -1.43 -35.95 -24.41
CA SER A 120 -0.99 -37.22 -23.82
C SER A 120 -1.23 -37.19 -22.32
N GLU A 121 -1.58 -38.33 -21.74
CA GLU A 121 -1.74 -38.48 -20.29
C GLU A 121 -0.48 -38.01 -19.56
N GLU A 122 0.69 -38.29 -20.14
CA GLU A 122 2.00 -37.81 -19.68
C GLU A 122 2.10 -36.28 -19.62
N ALA A 123 1.59 -35.55 -20.62
CA ALA A 123 1.63 -34.09 -20.62
C ALA A 123 0.74 -33.48 -19.52
N ILE A 124 -0.38 -34.13 -19.22
CA ILE A 124 -1.28 -33.72 -18.13
C ILE A 124 -0.64 -34.00 -16.77
N LEU A 125 0.01 -35.16 -16.60
CA LEU A 125 0.75 -35.51 -15.39
C LEU A 125 1.93 -34.57 -15.14
N VAL A 126 2.76 -34.30 -16.14
CA VAL A 126 3.88 -33.35 -16.03
C VAL A 126 3.39 -31.95 -15.65
N LYS A 127 2.23 -31.53 -16.19
CA LYS A 127 1.61 -30.25 -15.82
C LYS A 127 1.10 -30.27 -14.37
N ALA A 128 0.49 -31.37 -13.94
CA ALA A 128 0.03 -31.53 -12.57
C ALA A 128 1.20 -31.51 -11.58
N GLU A 129 2.28 -32.24 -11.84
CA GLU A 129 3.50 -32.27 -11.02
C GLU A 129 4.15 -30.88 -10.90
N LYS A 130 4.26 -30.14 -12.01
CA LYS A 130 4.72 -28.74 -11.98
C LYS A 130 3.83 -27.87 -11.11
N SER A 131 2.51 -27.97 -11.27
CA SER A 131 1.59 -27.20 -10.44
C SER A 131 1.66 -27.58 -8.96
N LEU A 132 1.92 -28.85 -8.62
CA LEU A 132 2.09 -29.29 -7.24
C LEU A 132 3.38 -28.75 -6.62
N THR A 133 4.48 -28.75 -7.38
CA THR A 133 5.76 -28.21 -6.89
C THR A 133 5.71 -26.68 -6.71
N GLU A 134 5.08 -25.96 -7.64
CA GLU A 134 4.81 -24.52 -7.48
C GLU A 134 3.92 -24.23 -6.27
N LEU A 135 2.87 -25.03 -6.06
CA LEU A 135 1.97 -24.87 -4.93
C LEU A 135 2.68 -25.16 -3.61
N ASP A 136 3.49 -26.22 -3.53
CA ASP A 136 4.29 -26.54 -2.34
C ASP A 136 5.24 -25.40 -1.99
N GLN A 137 5.95 -24.83 -2.97
CA GLN A 137 6.80 -23.66 -2.75
C GLN A 137 6.01 -22.47 -2.19
N SER A 138 4.82 -22.18 -2.74
CA SER A 138 3.96 -21.09 -2.25
C SER A 138 3.48 -21.32 -0.82
N VAL A 139 3.14 -22.57 -0.46
CA VAL A 139 2.71 -22.94 0.89
C VAL A 139 3.87 -22.84 1.87
N GLN A 140 5.08 -23.24 1.47
CA GLN A 140 6.27 -23.10 2.31
C GLN A 140 6.63 -21.63 2.56
N LEU A 141 6.55 -20.78 1.52
CA LEU A 141 6.79 -19.34 1.65
C LEU A 141 5.78 -18.70 2.62
N THR A 142 4.49 -18.94 2.40
CA THR A 142 3.42 -18.40 3.27
C THR A 142 3.53 -18.91 4.71
N LYS A 143 3.93 -20.17 4.92
CA LYS A 143 4.21 -20.71 6.25
C LYS A 143 5.36 -19.99 6.93
N ASN A 144 6.44 -19.69 6.20
CA ASN A 144 7.60 -18.97 6.73
C ASN A 144 7.27 -17.50 7.03
N GLU A 145 6.50 -16.84 6.17
CA GLU A 145 6.01 -15.47 6.42
C GLU A 145 5.09 -15.42 7.64
N THR A 146 4.16 -16.37 7.75
CA THR A 146 3.24 -16.47 8.89
C THR A 146 4.01 -16.65 10.20
N LYS A 147 5.03 -17.52 10.23
CA LYS A 147 5.90 -17.66 11.42
C LYS A 147 6.55 -16.33 11.82
N LYS A 148 7.15 -15.62 10.85
CA LYS A 148 7.77 -14.31 11.10
C LYS A 148 6.76 -13.29 11.62
N LEU A 149 5.53 -13.30 11.11
CA LEU A 149 4.46 -12.39 11.55
C LEU A 149 3.98 -12.74 12.97
N ILE A 150 3.82 -14.02 13.30
CA ILE A 150 3.45 -14.47 14.64
C ILE A 150 4.52 -14.07 15.66
N GLU A 151 5.80 -14.28 15.34
CA GLU A 151 6.91 -13.87 16.21
C GLU A 151 6.89 -12.35 16.45
N ARG A 152 6.75 -11.54 15.39
CA ARG A 152 6.64 -10.08 15.50
C ARG A 152 5.42 -9.64 16.32
N ALA A 153 4.27 -10.28 16.13
CA ALA A 153 3.07 -10.01 16.89
C ALA A 153 3.25 -10.36 18.37
N GLY A 154 3.91 -11.49 18.69
CA GLY A 154 4.25 -11.88 20.05
C GLY A 154 5.18 -10.89 20.75
N TYR A 155 6.22 -10.39 20.05
CA TYR A 155 7.08 -9.33 20.59
C TYR A 155 6.31 -8.03 20.87
N ALA A 156 5.44 -7.62 19.93
CA ALA A 156 4.59 -6.44 20.11
C ALA A 156 3.63 -6.60 21.30
N GLN A 157 3.01 -7.78 21.45
CA GLN A 157 2.13 -8.09 22.57
C GLN A 157 2.87 -7.99 23.92
N ASN A 158 4.05 -8.61 24.03
CA ASN A 158 4.85 -8.56 25.26
C ASN A 158 5.27 -7.13 25.60
N ALA A 159 5.65 -6.32 24.60
CA ALA A 159 5.96 -4.91 24.78
C ALA A 159 4.74 -4.10 25.28
N LEU A 160 3.55 -4.35 24.72
CA LEU A 160 2.31 -3.70 25.15
C LEU A 160 1.93 -4.06 26.59
N LEU A 161 2.02 -5.34 26.97
CA LEU A 161 1.77 -5.78 28.35
C LEU A 161 2.75 -5.12 29.34
N GLY A 162 4.03 -5.04 28.97
CA GLY A 162 5.03 -4.33 29.75
C GLY A 162 4.72 -2.84 29.90
N ALA A 163 4.34 -2.17 28.80
CA ALA A 163 3.95 -0.77 28.81
C ALA A 163 2.69 -0.51 29.66
N GLN A 164 1.69 -1.40 29.58
CA GLN A 164 0.47 -1.32 30.38
C GLN A 164 0.77 -1.43 31.89
N SER A 165 1.67 -2.34 32.29
CA SER A 165 2.12 -2.47 33.67
C SER A 165 2.81 -1.21 34.19
N ARG A 166 3.71 -0.61 33.38
CA ARG A 166 4.37 0.66 33.72
C ARG A 166 3.37 1.80 33.86
N LEU A 167 2.43 1.91 32.94
CA LEU A 167 1.38 2.93 32.98
C LEU A 167 0.50 2.78 34.23
N ARG A 168 0.15 1.55 34.60
CA ARG A 168 -0.57 1.25 35.85
C ARG A 168 0.25 1.65 37.09
N GLY A 169 1.55 1.39 37.09
CA GLY A 169 2.45 1.83 38.16
C GLY A 169 2.48 3.35 38.32
N CYS A 170 2.63 4.08 37.22
CA CYS A 170 2.57 5.55 37.21
C CYS A 170 1.20 6.07 37.66
N ALA A 171 0.11 5.42 37.25
CA ALA A 171 -1.23 5.82 37.66
C ALA A 171 -1.45 5.70 39.17
N LYS A 172 -0.96 4.62 39.78
CA LYS A 172 -0.97 4.45 41.25
C LYS A 172 -0.14 5.52 41.96
N GLN A 173 1.00 5.92 41.41
CA GLN A 173 1.79 7.01 41.96
C GLN A 173 1.03 8.35 41.89
N ILE A 174 0.36 8.64 40.77
CA ILE A 174 -0.49 9.83 40.62
C ILE A 174 -1.64 9.81 41.62
N GLN A 175 -2.28 8.66 41.84
CA GLN A 175 -3.34 8.50 42.84
C GLN A 175 -2.81 8.71 44.27
N GLY A 176 -1.63 8.17 44.59
CA GLY A 176 -0.95 8.43 45.86
C GLY A 176 -0.70 9.92 46.07
N LEU A 177 -0.15 10.60 45.06
CA LEU A 177 0.08 12.06 45.10
C LEU A 177 -1.23 12.86 45.24
N SER A 178 -2.31 12.46 44.56
CA SER A 178 -3.62 13.11 44.73
C SER A 178 -4.15 12.96 46.17
N ASN A 179 -3.98 11.79 46.78
CA ASN A 179 -4.37 11.55 48.16
C ASN A 179 -3.51 12.34 49.18
N ASP A 180 -2.21 12.46 48.92
CA ASP A 180 -1.31 13.23 49.78
C ASP A 180 -1.55 14.74 49.63
N LEU A 181 -1.83 15.21 48.41
CA LEU A 181 -2.34 16.57 48.17
C LEU A 181 -3.67 16.81 48.88
N TYR A 182 -4.60 15.86 48.88
CA TYR A 182 -5.86 15.99 49.61
C TYR A 182 -5.66 16.14 51.13
N LYS A 183 -4.77 15.34 51.73
CA LYS A 183 -4.45 15.43 53.17
C LYS A 183 -3.73 16.72 53.54
N SER A 184 -2.94 17.27 52.63
CA SER A 184 -2.24 18.55 52.86
C SER A 184 -3.17 19.73 52.59
N GLU A 185 -4.03 19.65 51.57
CA GLU A 185 -5.15 20.58 51.32
C GLU A 185 -6.03 20.70 52.57
N SER A 186 -6.41 19.59 53.20
CA SER A 186 -7.25 19.61 54.41
C SER A 186 -6.54 20.32 55.58
N LYS A 187 -5.26 20.04 55.82
CA LYS A 187 -4.48 20.72 56.88
C LYS A 187 -4.34 22.22 56.65
N VAL A 188 -4.14 22.64 55.39
CA VAL A 188 -4.04 24.06 55.02
C VAL A 188 -5.41 24.74 55.15
N ALA A 189 -6.50 24.02 54.84
CA ALA A 189 -7.86 24.51 55.06
C ALA A 189 -8.17 24.68 56.55
N ASP A 190 -7.82 23.70 57.40
CA ASP A 190 -7.98 23.79 58.85
C ASP A 190 -7.18 24.99 59.41
N PHE A 191 -5.93 25.16 58.97
CA PHE A 191 -5.11 26.31 59.34
C PHE A 191 -5.70 27.65 58.88
N MET A 192 -6.32 27.71 57.70
CA MET A 192 -7.02 28.90 57.22
C MET A 192 -8.22 29.24 58.12
N ASP A 193 -8.94 28.23 58.61
CA ASP A 193 -10.07 28.40 59.51
C ASP A 193 -9.64 28.86 60.91
N ASP A 194 -8.48 28.41 61.39
CA ASP A 194 -7.85 28.96 62.60
C ASP A 194 -7.46 30.44 62.41
N LEU A 195 -6.82 30.77 61.29
CA LEU A 195 -6.46 32.15 60.96
C LEU A 195 -7.69 33.06 60.85
N ARG A 196 -8.85 32.54 60.45
CA ARG A 196 -10.12 33.28 60.38
C ARG A 196 -10.63 33.76 61.74
N GLN A 197 -10.26 33.10 62.83
CA GLN A 197 -10.65 33.48 64.18
C GLN A 197 -9.82 34.65 64.73
N LEU A 198 -8.62 34.88 64.20
CA LEU A 198 -7.69 35.91 64.66
C LEU A 198 -7.90 37.26 63.93
N SER A 199 -8.26 38.34 64.62
CA SER A 199 -8.50 39.66 64.00
C SER A 199 -7.25 40.55 63.81
N GLY A 200 -6.04 39.98 63.89
CA GLY A 200 -4.78 40.72 63.79
C GLY A 200 -4.36 41.08 62.35
N ARG A 201 -3.63 42.19 62.18
CA ARG A 201 -3.13 42.63 60.85
C ARG A 201 -2.21 41.60 60.18
N ASP A 202 -1.39 40.90 60.94
CA ASP A 202 -0.49 39.87 60.41
C ASP A 202 -1.25 38.59 60.04
N ALA A 203 -2.32 38.26 60.79
CA ALA A 203 -3.22 37.17 60.44
C ALA A 203 -3.91 37.43 59.08
N LEU A 204 -4.30 38.69 58.79
CA LEU A 204 -4.87 39.03 57.49
C LEU A 204 -3.90 38.81 56.32
N LYS A 205 -2.60 39.11 56.51
CA LYS A 205 -1.59 38.83 55.48
C LYS A 205 -1.43 37.33 55.25
N LEU A 206 -1.31 36.56 56.32
CA LEU A 206 -1.18 35.10 56.26
C LEU A 206 -2.41 34.45 55.62
N ARG A 207 -3.63 34.96 55.87
CA ARG A 207 -4.85 34.48 55.22
C ARG A 207 -4.79 34.58 53.70
N VAL A 208 -4.22 35.65 53.16
CA VAL A 208 -4.10 35.82 51.70
C VAL A 208 -3.14 34.77 51.14
N GLU A 209 -2.00 34.58 51.78
CA GLU A 209 -0.98 33.61 51.36
C GLU A 209 -1.49 32.16 51.44
N VAL A 210 -2.12 31.80 52.56
CA VAL A 210 -2.73 30.48 52.77
C VAL A 210 -3.90 30.26 51.79
N ALA A 211 -4.70 31.28 51.52
CA ALA A 211 -5.78 31.17 50.54
C ALA A 211 -5.24 30.93 49.11
N SER A 212 -4.16 31.60 48.71
CA SER A 212 -3.52 31.33 47.42
C SER A 212 -2.95 29.92 47.36
N MET A 213 -2.25 29.47 48.41
CA MET A 213 -1.72 28.11 48.49
C MET A 213 -2.83 27.06 48.40
N LEU A 214 -3.95 27.27 49.10
CA LEU A 214 -5.10 26.37 49.06
C LEU A 214 -5.74 26.30 47.67
N ALA A 215 -5.81 27.44 46.96
CA ALA A 215 -6.32 27.48 45.59
C ALA A 215 -5.42 26.68 44.64
N ASP A 216 -4.10 26.86 44.73
CA ASP A 216 -3.12 26.13 43.91
C ASP A 216 -3.19 24.62 44.16
N MET A 217 -3.29 24.19 45.42
CA MET A 217 -3.41 22.77 45.77
C MET A 217 -4.69 22.13 45.23
N LYS A 218 -5.83 22.85 45.31
CA LYS A 218 -7.10 22.41 44.72
C LYS A 218 -7.02 22.26 43.21
N GLU A 219 -6.36 23.20 42.54
CA GLU A 219 -6.15 23.13 41.09
C GLU A 219 -5.28 21.94 40.71
N GLN A 220 -4.15 21.74 41.40
CA GLN A 220 -3.26 20.60 41.19
C GLN A 220 -3.98 19.27 41.40
N ARG A 221 -4.75 19.13 42.47
CA ARG A 221 -5.55 17.92 42.73
C ARG A 221 -6.54 17.65 41.60
N LYS A 222 -7.32 18.65 41.20
CA LYS A 222 -8.27 18.53 40.09
C LYS A 222 -7.58 18.13 38.79
N TYR A 223 -6.36 18.62 38.55
CA TYR A 223 -5.55 18.21 37.40
C TYR A 223 -5.12 16.74 37.49
N LEU A 224 -4.67 16.26 38.65
CA LEU A 224 -4.29 14.85 38.84
C LEU A 224 -5.50 13.91 38.70
N ASP A 225 -6.65 14.27 39.28
CA ASP A 225 -7.87 13.46 39.17
C ASP A 225 -8.37 13.35 37.72
N LYS A 226 -8.24 14.44 36.95
CA LYS A 226 -8.48 14.43 35.48
C LYS A 226 -7.50 13.51 34.73
N ARG A 227 -6.26 13.38 35.20
CA ARG A 227 -5.28 12.48 34.58
C ARG A 227 -5.59 11.02 34.92
N ILE A 228 -6.00 10.73 36.15
CA ILE A 228 -6.40 9.38 36.58
C ILE A 228 -7.63 8.90 35.80
N THR A 229 -8.65 9.75 35.66
CA THR A 229 -9.85 9.43 34.87
C THR A 229 -9.52 9.13 33.42
N ARG A 230 -8.67 9.94 32.76
CA ARG A 230 -8.17 9.64 31.41
C ARG A 230 -7.41 8.32 31.30
N ILE A 231 -6.64 7.92 32.32
CA ILE A 231 -5.96 6.63 32.34
C ILE A 231 -6.97 5.48 32.50
N SER A 232 -8.00 5.68 33.34
CA SER A 232 -9.07 4.69 33.52
C SER A 232 -9.93 4.51 32.27
N GLU A 233 -10.17 5.57 31.50
CA GLU A 233 -10.87 5.53 30.20
C GLU A 233 -10.11 4.67 29.16
N LEU A 234 -8.79 4.51 29.31
CA LEU A 234 -7.97 3.61 28.47
C LEU A 234 -8.07 2.14 28.88
N GLY A 235 -8.98 1.79 29.81
CA GLY A 235 -9.19 0.41 30.28
C GLY A 235 -8.15 -0.08 31.30
N ILE A 236 -7.37 0.84 31.89
CA ILE A 236 -6.36 0.51 32.90
C ILE A 236 -6.97 0.76 34.28
N SER A 237 -7.18 -0.30 35.05
CA SER A 237 -7.64 -0.15 36.43
C SER A 237 -6.51 0.37 37.31
N VAL A 238 -6.73 1.58 37.83
CA VAL A 238 -5.86 2.24 38.81
C VAL A 238 -6.20 1.73 40.20
#